data_AF-A0A2S2Q6T2-F1
#
_entry.id   AF-A0A2S2Q6T2-F1
#
_cell.length_a   1.000
_cell.length_b   1.000
_cell.length_c   1.000
_cell.angle_alpha   90.00
_cell.angle_beta   90.00
_cell.angle_gamma   90.00
#
_symmetry.space_group_name_H-M   'P 1'
#
loop_
_entity.id
_entity.type
_entity.pdbx_description
1 polymer ?
#
loop_
_entity_poly.entity_id
_entity_poly.type
_entity_poly.pdbx_seq_one_letter_code
_entity_poly.pdbx_strand_id
1 'polypeptide(L)'
;MRQPKCLICDENFKNDKKSNIESHFLSKHDSFGKTYPAENKRKTAMAELIRKSQQSTSKFNNWLQSASNLTAASFVVSHEIMKSGKPLIVGEYIKKCFTGMSEHLFSEFKNKTKIINKIKDIPLSAITVRDRAVRMSENITEQQFSNLKSSPVFSLACDESCAVKNIRATHFNGTVCFVYGCS
;
A
#
# COMPACT_ATOMS: atom_id res chain seq x y z
N MET A 1 18.76 -8.61 7.22
CA MET A 1 19.96 -9.11 6.50
C MET A 1 19.50 -9.82 5.23
N ARG A 2 20.11 -9.53 4.06
CA ARG A 2 19.77 -10.23 2.81
C ARG A 2 20.46 -11.60 2.81
N GLN A 3 19.69 -12.67 2.68
CA GLN A 3 20.22 -14.02 2.51
C GLN A 3 20.72 -14.19 1.07
N PRO A 4 21.90 -14.77 0.83
CA PRO A 4 22.35 -15.07 -0.52
C PRO A 4 21.38 -16.07 -1.18
N LYS A 5 21.29 -16.05 -2.51
CA LYS A 5 20.40 -16.93 -3.28
C LYS A 5 21.15 -17.52 -4.47
N CYS A 6 20.95 -18.82 -4.73
CA CYS A 6 21.50 -19.48 -5.91
C CYS A 6 20.73 -19.05 -7.16
N LEU A 7 21.42 -18.54 -8.18
CA LEU A 7 20.78 -18.09 -9.43
C LEU A 7 20.46 -19.24 -10.40
N ILE A 8 20.84 -20.48 -10.08
CA ILE A 8 20.62 -21.67 -10.91
C ILE A 8 19.34 -22.40 -10.49
N CYS A 9 19.11 -22.56 -9.19
CA CYS A 9 17.94 -23.27 -8.63
C CYS A 9 17.04 -22.43 -7.73
N ASP A 10 17.34 -21.14 -7.55
CA ASP A 10 16.58 -20.22 -6.71
C ASP A 10 16.53 -20.56 -5.20
N GLU A 11 17.36 -21.50 -4.70
CA GLU A 11 17.46 -21.81 -3.26
C GLU A 11 18.13 -20.66 -2.47
N ASN A 12 17.57 -20.33 -1.29
CA ASN A 12 18.12 -19.33 -0.37
C ASN A 12 19.11 -19.97 0.61
N PHE A 13 20.23 -19.29 0.84
CA PHE A 13 21.25 -19.72 1.81
C PHE A 13 20.97 -19.15 3.19
N LYS A 14 21.18 -19.95 4.25
CA LYS A 14 21.02 -19.51 5.64
C LYS A 14 22.03 -18.44 6.05
N ASN A 15 23.23 -18.48 5.46
CA ASN A 15 24.32 -17.52 5.65
C ASN A 15 25.19 -17.49 4.38
N ASP A 16 26.11 -16.54 4.32
CA ASP A 16 27.05 -16.30 3.24
C ASP A 16 28.37 -17.09 3.37
N LYS A 17 28.41 -18.14 4.21
CA LYS A 17 29.62 -18.95 4.37
C LYS A 17 29.97 -19.67 3.08
N LYS A 18 31.21 -19.48 2.61
CA LYS A 18 31.77 -20.11 1.42
C LYS A 18 31.57 -21.63 1.37
N SER A 19 31.78 -22.33 2.50
CA SER A 19 31.60 -23.79 2.60
C SER A 19 30.18 -24.24 2.26
N ASN A 20 29.17 -23.43 2.60
CA ASN A 20 27.76 -23.74 2.33
C ASN A 20 27.41 -23.52 0.86
N ILE A 21 27.98 -22.49 0.24
CA ILE A 21 27.80 -22.20 -1.18
C ILE A 21 28.50 -23.27 -2.04
N GLU A 22 29.73 -23.64 -1.69
CA GLU A 22 30.48 -24.70 -2.36
C GLU A 22 29.80 -26.07 -2.23
N SER A 23 29.37 -26.45 -1.03
CA SER A 23 28.66 -27.71 -0.82
C SER A 23 27.34 -27.77 -1.59
N HIS A 24 26.59 -26.67 -1.66
CA HIS A 24 25.38 -26.57 -2.48
C HIS A 24 25.69 -26.74 -3.96
N PHE A 25 26.69 -26.02 -4.47
CA PHE A 25 27.05 -26.09 -5.88
C PHE A 25 27.51 -27.50 -6.28
N LEU A 26 28.34 -28.15 -5.46
CA LEU A 26 28.81 -29.52 -5.70
C LEU A 26 27.72 -30.58 -5.51
N SER A 27 26.73 -30.36 -4.65
CA SER A 27 25.65 -31.35 -4.45
C SER A 27 24.50 -31.22 -5.46
N LYS A 28 24.17 -29.98 -5.87
CA LYS A 28 23.00 -29.67 -6.71
C LYS A 28 23.35 -29.34 -8.15
N HIS A 29 24.58 -28.89 -8.40
CA HIS A 29 25.03 -28.30 -9.67
C HIS A 29 26.39 -28.83 -10.14
N ASP A 30 26.83 -30.01 -9.69
CA ASP A 30 28.09 -30.64 -10.12
C ASP A 30 28.17 -30.79 -11.65
N SER A 31 27.07 -31.24 -12.27
CA SER A 31 26.96 -31.36 -13.72
C SER A 31 27.06 -30.01 -14.45
N PHE A 32 26.60 -28.93 -13.80
CA PHE A 32 26.69 -27.57 -14.33
C PHE A 32 28.13 -27.08 -14.36
N GLY A 33 28.95 -27.43 -13.34
CA GLY A 33 30.38 -27.14 -13.33
C GLY A 33 31.17 -27.92 -14.40
N LYS A 34 30.79 -29.17 -14.65
CA LYS A 34 31.42 -30.06 -15.64
C LYS A 34 31.09 -29.70 -17.10
N THR A 35 29.88 -29.22 -17.35
CA THR A 35 29.42 -28.77 -18.67
C THR A 35 29.57 -27.26 -18.86
N TYR A 36 30.20 -26.58 -17.88
CA TYR A 36 30.29 -25.12 -17.87
C TYR A 36 31.17 -24.62 -19.03
N PRO A 37 30.68 -23.71 -19.86
CA PRO A 37 31.34 -23.40 -21.13
C PRO A 37 32.64 -22.57 -20.95
N ALA A 38 33.40 -22.40 -22.04
CA ALA A 38 34.64 -21.60 -22.06
C ALA A 38 34.40 -20.13 -21.66
N GLU A 39 35.46 -19.43 -21.23
CA GLU A 39 35.39 -18.16 -20.48
C GLU A 39 34.50 -17.06 -21.11
N ASN A 40 34.52 -16.91 -22.44
CA ASN A 40 33.65 -15.96 -23.13
C ASN A 40 32.15 -16.32 -23.03
N LYS A 41 31.81 -17.61 -23.18
CA LYS A 41 30.46 -18.15 -23.04
C LYS A 41 29.99 -18.15 -21.58
N ARG A 42 30.91 -18.24 -20.59
CA ARG A 42 30.57 -18.08 -19.15
C ARG A 42 30.02 -16.70 -18.86
N LYS A 43 30.68 -15.64 -19.35
CA LYS A 43 30.23 -14.26 -19.13
C LYS A 43 28.81 -14.07 -19.67
N THR A 44 28.52 -14.62 -20.85
CA THR A 44 27.18 -14.57 -21.45
C THR A 44 26.14 -15.37 -20.66
N ALA A 45 26.47 -16.59 -20.22
CA ALA A 45 25.56 -17.42 -19.42
C ALA A 45 25.25 -16.81 -18.04
N MET A 46 26.25 -16.22 -17.38
CA MET A 46 26.07 -15.48 -16.12
C MET A 46 25.23 -14.22 -16.33
N ALA A 47 25.50 -13.45 -17.39
CA ALA A 47 24.71 -12.28 -17.73
C ALA A 47 23.23 -12.65 -17.95
N GLU A 48 22.96 -13.80 -18.59
CA GLU A 48 21.59 -14.29 -18.81
C GLU A 48 20.89 -14.71 -17.52
N LEU A 49 21.57 -15.41 -16.60
CA LEU A 49 21.01 -15.75 -15.29
C LEU A 49 20.72 -14.51 -14.44
N ILE A 50 21.64 -13.54 -14.45
CA ILE A 50 21.45 -12.23 -13.78
C ILE A 50 20.26 -11.50 -14.39
N ARG A 51 20.16 -11.45 -15.72
CA ARG A 51 19.06 -10.80 -16.44
C ARG A 51 17.72 -11.43 -16.09
N LYS A 52 17.62 -12.77 -16.06
CA LYS A 52 16.39 -13.48 -15.65
C LYS A 52 15.99 -13.16 -14.22
N SER A 53 16.95 -13.12 -13.29
CA SER A 53 16.72 -12.77 -11.89
C SER A 53 16.29 -11.31 -11.69
N GLN A 54 16.91 -10.37 -12.42
CA GLN A 54 16.50 -8.97 -12.43
C GLN A 54 15.12 -8.79 -13.06
N GLN A 55 14.77 -9.57 -14.08
CA GLN A 55 13.46 -9.52 -14.73
C GLN A 55 12.34 -10.05 -13.82
N SER A 56 12.58 -11.10 -13.03
CA SER A 56 11.61 -11.58 -12.03
C SER A 56 11.45 -10.57 -10.88
N THR A 57 12.55 -10.03 -10.38
CA THR A 57 12.55 -9.03 -9.29
C THR A 57 11.87 -7.72 -9.71
N SER A 58 12.14 -7.24 -10.93
CA SER A 58 11.50 -6.02 -11.47
C SER A 58 10.00 -6.22 -11.69
N LYS A 59 9.55 -7.38 -12.16
CA LYS A 59 8.12 -7.72 -12.24
C LYS A 59 7.44 -7.71 -10.86
N PHE A 60 8.09 -8.31 -9.86
CA PHE A 60 7.60 -8.30 -8.48
C PHE A 60 7.51 -6.87 -7.91
N ASN A 61 8.55 -6.06 -8.08
CA ASN A 61 8.55 -4.67 -7.64
C ASN A 61 7.48 -3.84 -8.36
N ASN A 62 7.31 -4.01 -9.66
CA ASN A 62 6.28 -3.33 -10.44
C ASN A 62 4.87 -3.75 -9.99
N TRP A 63 4.66 -5.02 -9.65
CA TRP A 63 3.39 -5.51 -9.10
C TRP A 63 3.12 -4.89 -7.72
N LEU A 64 4.11 -4.87 -6.82
CA LEU A 64 3.99 -4.25 -5.50
C LEU A 64 3.68 -2.75 -5.60
N GLN A 65 4.35 -2.03 -6.52
CA GLN A 65 4.06 -0.63 -6.81
C GLN A 65 2.68 -0.43 -7.45
N SER A 66 2.21 -1.37 -8.27
CA SER A 66 0.84 -1.30 -8.78
C SER A 66 -0.18 -1.48 -7.66
N ALA A 67 0.06 -2.43 -6.75
CA ALA A 67 -0.80 -2.67 -5.59
C ALA A 67 -0.84 -1.47 -4.62
N SER A 68 0.30 -0.79 -4.43
CA SER A 68 0.36 0.44 -3.63
C SER A 68 -0.43 1.58 -4.30
N ASN A 69 -0.32 1.74 -5.62
CA ASN A 69 -1.07 2.74 -6.37
C ASN A 69 -2.60 2.50 -6.33
N LEU A 70 -3.04 1.25 -6.47
CA LEU A 70 -4.47 0.89 -6.35
C LEU A 70 -5.00 1.20 -4.94
N THR A 71 -4.17 0.93 -3.92
CA THR A 71 -4.49 1.25 -2.53
C THR A 71 -4.62 2.76 -2.32
N ALA A 72 -3.67 3.55 -2.82
CA ALA A 72 -3.73 5.01 -2.74
C ALA A 72 -4.99 5.56 -3.44
N ALA A 73 -5.30 5.09 -4.65
CA ALA A 73 -6.51 5.49 -5.37
C ALA A 73 -7.80 5.16 -4.58
N SER A 74 -7.85 4.00 -3.89
CA SER A 74 -9.00 3.64 -3.06
C SER A 74 -9.20 4.60 -1.88
N PHE A 75 -8.11 5.10 -1.26
CA PHE A 75 -8.18 6.10 -0.20
C PHE A 75 -8.69 7.45 -0.73
N VAL A 76 -8.20 7.89 -1.90
CA VAL A 76 -8.65 9.16 -2.52
C VAL A 76 -10.16 9.15 -2.75
N VAL A 77 -10.69 8.08 -3.36
CA VAL A 77 -12.14 7.97 -3.61
C VAL A 77 -12.92 7.85 -2.30
N SER A 78 -12.44 7.05 -1.34
CA SER A 78 -13.13 6.87 -0.05
C SER A 78 -13.19 8.18 0.76
N HIS A 79 -12.11 8.97 0.72
CA HIS A 79 -12.06 10.29 1.34
C HIS A 79 -13.11 11.23 0.72
N GLU A 80 -13.24 11.26 -0.60
CA GLU A 80 -14.24 12.10 -1.28
C GLU A 80 -15.68 11.68 -0.96
N ILE A 81 -15.96 10.36 -0.88
CA ILE A 81 -17.26 9.84 -0.45
C ILE A 81 -17.59 10.31 0.97
N MET A 82 -16.64 10.19 1.89
CA MET A 82 -16.80 10.59 3.29
C MET A 82 -17.01 12.11 3.41
N LYS A 83 -16.17 12.90 2.73
CA LYS A 83 -16.24 14.37 2.72
C LYS A 83 -17.58 14.88 2.20
N SER A 84 -18.15 14.21 1.20
CA SER A 84 -19.45 14.56 0.61
C SER A 84 -20.66 13.96 1.35
N GLY A 85 -20.44 13.20 2.44
CA GLY A 85 -21.50 12.57 3.22
C GLY A 85 -22.31 11.52 2.45
N LYS A 86 -21.72 10.91 1.41
CA LYS A 86 -22.43 9.94 0.56
C LYS A 86 -22.40 8.54 1.16
N PRO A 87 -23.41 7.70 0.87
CA PRO A 87 -23.40 6.31 1.29
C PRO A 87 -22.19 5.54 0.75
N LEU A 88 -21.63 4.63 1.56
CA LEU A 88 -20.42 3.87 1.21
C LEU A 88 -20.61 2.96 -0.02
N ILE A 89 -21.86 2.54 -0.27
CA ILE A 89 -22.24 1.73 -1.45
C ILE A 89 -21.99 2.46 -2.77
N VAL A 90 -21.85 3.80 -2.75
CA VAL A 90 -21.59 4.62 -3.94
C VAL A 90 -20.21 4.31 -4.54
N GLY A 91 -19.27 3.73 -3.78
CA GLY A 91 -17.96 3.33 -4.30
C GLY A 91 -18.04 2.39 -5.51
N GLU A 92 -18.93 1.41 -5.49
CA GLU A 92 -19.12 0.49 -6.62
C GLU A 92 -19.76 1.19 -7.83
N TYR A 93 -20.67 2.12 -7.59
CA TYR A 93 -21.28 2.95 -8.63
C TYR A 93 -20.23 3.82 -9.32
N ILE A 94 -19.38 4.52 -8.55
CA ILE A 94 -18.27 5.33 -9.09
C ILE A 94 -17.35 4.48 -9.97
N LYS A 95 -16.98 3.27 -9.51
CA LYS A 95 -16.15 2.36 -10.29
C LYS A 95 -16.81 2.00 -11.63
N LYS A 96 -18.11 1.66 -11.62
CA LYS A 96 -18.87 1.33 -12.82
C LYS A 96 -18.89 2.50 -13.81
N CYS A 97 -19.18 3.71 -13.32
CA CYS A 97 -19.14 4.93 -14.13
C CYS A 97 -17.78 5.16 -14.77
N PHE A 98 -16.71 5.12 -13.98
CA PHE A 98 -15.36 5.38 -14.47
C PHE A 98 -14.90 4.31 -15.47
N THR A 99 -15.29 3.05 -15.25
CA THR A 99 -15.04 1.96 -16.20
C THR A 99 -15.74 2.21 -17.54
N GLY A 100 -17.04 2.53 -17.55
CA GLY A 100 -17.77 2.82 -18.78
C GLY A 100 -17.22 4.04 -19.54
N MET A 101 -16.89 5.11 -18.83
CA MET A 101 -16.25 6.28 -19.43
C MET A 101 -14.90 5.95 -20.07
N SER A 102 -14.09 5.13 -19.38
CA SER A 102 -12.75 4.77 -19.81
C SER A 102 -12.71 3.99 -21.13
N GLU A 103 -13.78 3.25 -21.46
CA GLU A 103 -13.89 2.52 -22.72
C GLU A 103 -13.96 3.46 -23.93
N HIS A 104 -14.58 4.64 -23.76
CA HIS A 104 -14.66 5.68 -24.79
C HIS A 104 -13.42 6.59 -24.77
N LEU A 105 -13.05 7.12 -23.59
CA LEU A 105 -11.96 8.09 -23.44
C LEU A 105 -10.60 7.54 -23.88
N PHE A 106 -10.35 6.24 -23.65
CA PHE A 106 -9.08 5.61 -24.01
C PHE A 106 -9.18 4.71 -25.25
N SER A 107 -10.26 4.78 -26.01
CA SER A 107 -10.53 3.87 -27.14
C SER A 107 -9.40 3.82 -28.18
N GLU A 108 -8.75 4.96 -28.44
CA GLU A 108 -7.68 5.14 -29.43
C GLU A 108 -6.28 4.80 -28.89
N PHE A 109 -6.13 4.58 -27.58
CA PHE A 109 -4.84 4.37 -26.96
C PHE A 109 -4.38 2.91 -27.09
N LYS A 110 -3.10 2.71 -27.47
CA LYS A 110 -2.49 1.36 -27.56
C LYS A 110 -2.52 0.58 -26.24
N ASN A 111 -2.57 1.28 -25.10
CA ASN A 111 -2.58 0.70 -23.76
C ASN A 111 -3.97 0.68 -23.09
N LYS A 112 -5.07 0.89 -23.84
CA LYS A 112 -6.43 1.01 -23.28
C LYS A 112 -6.82 -0.08 -22.30
N THR A 113 -6.59 -1.35 -22.67
CA THR A 113 -6.97 -2.50 -21.84
C THR A 113 -6.26 -2.48 -20.50
N LYS A 114 -5.00 -2.03 -20.48
CA LYS A 114 -4.21 -1.92 -19.25
C LYS A 114 -4.75 -0.81 -18.33
N ILE A 115 -5.20 0.31 -18.90
CA ILE A 115 -5.79 1.42 -18.15
C ILE A 115 -7.15 1.00 -17.56
N ILE A 116 -8.02 0.42 -18.40
CA ILE A 116 -9.35 -0.05 -18.00
C ILE A 116 -9.23 -1.12 -16.89
N ASN A 117 -8.30 -2.07 -17.03
CA ASN A 117 -8.08 -3.08 -15.99
C ASN A 117 -7.59 -2.46 -14.68
N LYS A 118 -6.68 -1.48 -14.73
CA LYS A 118 -6.26 -0.77 -13.52
C LYS A 118 -7.42 -0.09 -12.78
N ILE A 119 -8.40 0.46 -13.51
CA ILE A 119 -9.61 1.05 -12.91
C ILE A 119 -10.48 -0.02 -12.24
N LYS A 120 -10.68 -1.16 -12.93
CA LYS A 120 -11.46 -2.30 -12.41
C LYS A 120 -10.85 -2.86 -11.12
N ASP A 121 -9.52 -2.91 -11.06
CA ASP A 121 -8.74 -3.45 -9.94
C ASP A 121 -8.75 -2.56 -8.68
N ILE A 122 -9.20 -1.30 -8.76
CA ILE A 122 -9.26 -0.40 -7.57
C ILE A 122 -10.28 -0.96 -6.58
N PRO A 123 -9.94 -1.30 -5.33
CA PRO A 123 -10.92 -1.85 -4.39
C PRO A 123 -11.84 -0.74 -3.88
N LEU A 124 -13.13 -0.78 -4.24
CA LEU A 124 -14.16 0.22 -3.88
C LEU A 124 -15.48 -0.41 -3.45
N SER A 125 -15.44 -1.64 -2.91
CA SER A 125 -16.63 -2.23 -2.28
C SER A 125 -17.02 -1.41 -1.04
N ALA A 126 -18.28 -1.45 -0.64
CA ALA A 126 -18.74 -0.75 0.56
C ALA A 126 -17.91 -1.10 1.81
N ILE A 127 -17.50 -2.36 1.93
CA ILE A 127 -16.57 -2.86 2.96
C ILE A 127 -15.23 -2.15 2.86
N THR A 128 -14.63 -2.07 1.68
CA THR A 128 -13.34 -1.40 1.50
C THR A 128 -13.45 0.07 1.89
N VAL A 129 -14.47 0.78 1.39
CA VAL A 129 -14.66 2.21 1.65
C VAL A 129 -14.81 2.47 3.16
N ARG A 130 -15.59 1.64 3.87
CA ARG A 130 -15.66 1.67 5.33
C ARG A 130 -14.30 1.48 5.98
N ASP A 131 -13.57 0.44 5.60
CA ASP A 131 -12.28 0.12 6.22
C ASP A 131 -11.24 1.23 5.94
N ARG A 132 -11.33 1.92 4.80
CA ARG A 132 -10.54 3.14 4.54
C ARG A 132 -10.96 4.29 5.44
N ALA A 133 -12.25 4.50 5.66
CA ALA A 133 -12.75 5.54 6.56
C ALA A 133 -12.26 5.33 7.99
N VAL A 134 -12.33 4.10 8.50
CA VAL A 134 -11.79 3.74 9.82
C VAL A 134 -10.29 4.07 9.90
N ARG A 135 -9.50 3.62 8.92
CA ARG A 135 -8.04 3.91 8.91
C ARG A 135 -7.71 5.39 8.81
N MET A 136 -8.47 6.16 8.04
CA MET A 136 -8.29 7.61 7.99
C MET A 136 -8.61 8.24 9.36
N SER A 137 -9.67 7.79 10.03
CA SER A 137 -10.01 8.25 11.37
C SER A 137 -8.93 7.89 12.39
N GLU A 138 -8.43 6.65 12.39
CA GLU A 138 -7.34 6.21 13.28
C GLU A 138 -6.09 7.06 13.08
N ASN A 139 -5.68 7.30 11.83
CA ASN A 139 -4.54 8.15 11.52
C ASN A 139 -4.73 9.60 12.01
N ILE A 140 -5.93 10.17 11.87
CA ILE A 140 -6.23 11.51 12.41
C ILE A 140 -6.10 11.51 13.94
N THR A 141 -6.66 10.51 14.61
CA THR A 141 -6.58 10.35 16.06
C THR A 141 -5.13 10.22 16.54
N GLU A 142 -4.31 9.40 15.88
CA GLU A 142 -2.88 9.26 16.19
C GLU A 142 -2.12 10.58 16.06
N GLN A 143 -2.37 11.34 14.98
CA GLN A 143 -1.77 12.66 14.79
C GLN A 143 -2.20 13.65 15.86
N GLN A 144 -3.49 13.66 16.24
CA GLN A 144 -4.00 14.49 17.32
C GLN A 144 -3.33 14.15 18.66
N PHE A 145 -3.19 12.87 19.00
CA PHE A 145 -2.49 12.44 20.21
C PHE A 145 -1.00 12.83 20.19
N SER A 146 -0.32 12.69 19.05
CA SER A 146 1.07 13.12 18.90
C SER A 146 1.23 14.63 19.12
N ASN A 147 0.32 15.42 18.55
CA ASN A 147 0.30 16.87 18.72
C ASN A 147 0.01 17.26 20.18
N LEU A 148 -0.91 16.56 20.85
CA LEU A 148 -1.21 16.80 22.26
C LEU A 148 0.00 16.51 23.15
N LYS A 149 0.72 15.41 22.91
CA LYS A 149 1.93 15.04 23.67
C LYS A 149 3.09 16.02 23.48
N SER A 150 3.19 16.66 22.31
CA SER A 150 4.25 17.63 22.00
C SER A 150 3.87 19.06 22.39
N SER A 151 2.61 19.32 22.75
CA SER A 151 2.18 20.65 23.16
C SER A 151 2.48 20.89 24.64
N PRO A 152 3.18 21.98 25.01
CA PRO A 152 3.44 22.33 26.40
C PRO A 152 2.19 22.80 27.15
N VAL A 153 1.16 23.26 26.43
CA VAL A 153 -0.09 23.78 27.00
C VAL A 153 -1.27 23.35 26.13
N PHE A 154 -2.39 22.99 26.76
CA PHE A 154 -3.68 22.79 26.08
C PHE A 154 -4.83 23.18 27.01
N SER A 155 -5.96 23.59 26.44
CA SER A 155 -7.19 23.87 27.17
C SER A 155 -8.29 22.94 26.69
N LEU A 156 -9.08 22.40 27.62
CA LEU A 156 -10.23 21.54 27.30
C LEU A 156 -11.50 22.30 27.66
N ALA A 157 -12.39 22.45 26.68
CA ALA A 157 -13.75 22.92 26.90
C ALA A 157 -14.66 21.69 26.97
N CYS A 158 -15.38 21.53 28.08
CA CYS A 158 -16.40 20.49 28.22
C CYS A 158 -17.76 21.12 27.90
N ASP A 159 -18.39 20.70 26.79
CA ASP A 159 -19.79 21.01 26.54
C ASP A 159 -20.68 19.86 27.02
N GLU A 160 -21.75 20.20 27.75
CA GLU A 160 -22.79 19.24 28.11
C GLU A 160 -23.95 19.39 27.13
N SER A 161 -23.89 18.71 25.98
CA SER A 161 -25.01 18.69 25.06
C SER A 161 -26.12 17.78 25.58
N CYS A 162 -27.21 18.36 26.09
CA CYS A 162 -28.46 17.62 26.28
C CYS A 162 -29.18 17.48 24.92
N ALA A 163 -29.37 16.24 24.45
CA ALA A 163 -30.19 15.93 23.28
C ALA A 163 -31.69 16.12 23.61
N VAL A 164 -32.13 17.37 23.77
CA VAL A 164 -33.53 17.69 23.99
C VAL A 164 -34.24 17.73 22.64
N LYS A 165 -35.04 16.70 22.34
CA LYS A 165 -36.02 16.74 21.26
C LYS A 165 -37.23 17.60 21.68
N ASN A 166 -37.04 18.90 21.91
CA ASN A 166 -38.14 19.87 21.95
C ASN A 166 -37.61 21.31 21.96
N ILE A 167 -38.33 22.20 21.28
CA ILE A 167 -38.00 23.62 21.08
C ILE A 167 -37.99 24.34 22.44
N ARG A 168 -36.81 24.77 22.92
CA ARG A 168 -36.62 25.96 23.77
C ARG A 168 -35.13 26.24 23.95
N ALA A 169 -34.76 27.51 23.78
CA ALA A 169 -33.40 28.02 23.83
C ALA A 169 -32.65 27.56 25.09
N THR A 170 -31.51 26.87 24.90
CA THR A 170 -30.59 26.53 25.98
C THR A 170 -29.43 27.53 25.96
N HIS A 171 -29.26 28.23 27.08
CA HIS A 171 -28.08 29.05 27.36
C HIS A 171 -26.81 28.20 27.33
N PHE A 172 -25.74 28.74 26.75
CA PHE A 172 -24.41 28.15 26.72
C PHE A 172 -23.71 28.39 28.08
N ASN A 173 -23.60 27.37 28.91
CA ASN A 173 -22.83 27.38 30.17
C ASN A 173 -21.58 26.50 30.02
N GLY A 174 -20.62 26.90 29.19
CA GLY A 174 -19.35 26.20 29.07
C GLY A 174 -18.35 26.68 30.13
N THR A 175 -17.84 25.78 30.97
CA THR A 175 -16.65 26.02 31.81
C THR A 175 -15.41 25.64 31.02
N VAL A 176 -14.48 26.59 30.83
CA VAL A 176 -13.17 26.32 30.20
C VAL A 176 -12.19 25.94 31.32
N CYS A 177 -11.67 24.71 31.28
CA CYS A 177 -10.61 24.28 32.20
C CYS A 177 -9.25 24.39 31.50
N PHE A 178 -8.38 25.24 32.03
CA PHE A 178 -6.96 25.27 31.63
C PHE A 178 -6.22 24.17 32.39
N VAL A 179 -5.69 23.18 31.67
CA VAL A 179 -4.81 22.17 32.26
C VAL A 179 -3.38 22.55 31.88
N TYR A 180 -2.63 23.09 32.83
CA TYR A 180 -1.19 23.29 32.67
C TYR A 180 -0.51 21.91 32.75
N GLY A 181 -0.02 21.41 31.62
CA GLY A 181 0.84 20.24 31.58
C GLY A 181 2.22 20.61 32.13
N CYS A 182 2.56 20.12 33.32
CA CYS A 182 3.91 20.26 33.86
C CYS A 182 4.87 19.44 32.98
N SER A 183 6.00 20.05 32.59
CA SER A 183 7.08 19.42 31.81
C SER A 183 7.67 18.21 32.51
#